data_AF-A0A534PB54-F1
#
_entry.id   AF-A0A534PB54-F1
#
_cell.length_a   1.000
_cell.length_b   1.000
_cell.length_c   1.000
_cell.angle_alpha   90.00
_cell.angle_beta   90.00
_cell.angle_gamma   90.00
#
_symmetry.space_group_name_H-M   'P 1'
#
loop_
_entity.id
_entity.type
_entity.pdbx_description
1 polymer ?
#
loop_
_entity_poly.entity_id
_entity_poly.type
_entity_poly.pdbx_seq_one_letter_code
_entity_poly.pdbx_strand_id
1 'polypeptide(L)'
;MLQFTVTHRDGRARRGKLVLPHGTVDTPQFMPVGTAGSVKAIAPDDLAAIGAQIVLGNTYHLLLRPGPELVHEMGGLHRFMSWDRCLLTDSGGFQIYSLAEHRKIDEEGAAFRSHLDGSAQLLTPERATGIQLQLGSDVLMCFDECLPSEADRAHHEEAVARTTRWAARCKAEWERSGDDSGALFGIVQGGLHRDLRERHAQQIAAFDFPGTALGGFSVGEHPAAMWEGVEHAAPLLPADKPRYLMGVGTPEDLLCCSLSG
;
A
#
# COMPACT_ATOMS: atom_id res chain seq x y z
N MET A 1 -14.86 -10.48 -2.77
CA MET A 1 -15.34 -9.08 -3.03
C MET A 1 -15.31 -8.24 -1.76
N LEU A 2 -14.64 -7.09 -1.81
CA LEU A 2 -14.49 -6.14 -0.70
C LEU A 2 -15.79 -5.37 -0.43
N GLN A 3 -16.14 -5.19 0.85
CA GLN A 3 -17.22 -4.28 1.27
C GLN A 3 -16.76 -3.42 2.44
N PHE A 4 -16.89 -2.10 2.31
CA PHE A 4 -16.63 -1.17 3.41
C PHE A 4 -17.92 -0.50 3.88
N THR A 5 -18.10 -0.40 5.18
CA THR A 5 -19.27 0.28 5.78
C THR A 5 -18.81 1.17 6.92
N VAL A 6 -19.09 2.46 6.82
CA VAL A 6 -18.89 3.41 7.92
C VAL A 6 -20.06 3.27 8.89
N THR A 7 -19.76 2.88 10.12
CA THR A 7 -20.76 2.65 11.19
C THR A 7 -21.02 3.91 12.01
N HIS A 8 -19.97 4.72 12.24
CA HIS A 8 -20.05 5.95 13.04
C HIS A 8 -19.07 6.98 12.50
N ARG A 9 -19.37 8.26 12.73
CA ARG A 9 -18.51 9.39 12.41
C ARG A 9 -18.47 10.35 13.59
N ASP A 10 -17.30 10.95 13.79
CA ASP A 10 -17.12 12.12 14.65
C ASP A 10 -16.23 13.12 13.89
N GLY A 11 -16.82 14.24 13.47
CA GLY A 11 -16.21 15.11 12.48
C GLY A 11 -15.81 14.35 11.20
N ARG A 12 -14.53 14.37 10.85
CA ARG A 12 -13.99 13.59 9.71
C ARG A 12 -13.58 12.17 10.09
N ALA A 13 -13.37 11.88 11.38
CA ALA A 13 -12.99 10.55 11.84
C ALA A 13 -14.09 9.52 11.55
N ARG A 14 -13.68 8.30 11.22
CA ARG A 14 -14.59 7.22 10.78
C ARG A 14 -14.31 5.94 11.55
N ARG A 15 -15.37 5.34 12.08
CA ARG A 15 -15.36 3.95 12.52
C ARG A 15 -16.12 3.11 11.51
N GLY A 16 -15.51 2.05 11.00
CA GLY A 16 -16.12 1.22 9.98
C GLY A 16 -15.78 -0.26 10.09
N LYS A 17 -16.40 -1.05 9.21
CA LYS A 17 -16.10 -2.46 9.01
C LYS A 17 -15.69 -2.69 7.56
N LEU A 18 -14.57 -3.35 7.36
CA LEU A 18 -14.04 -3.75 6.07
C LEU A 18 -14.12 -5.27 5.96
N VAL A 19 -15.00 -5.78 5.11
CA VAL A 19 -15.14 -7.20 4.81
C VAL A 19 -14.23 -7.54 3.64
N LEU A 20 -13.37 -8.53 3.85
CA LEU A 20 -12.39 -9.08 2.93
C LEU A 20 -12.57 -10.61 2.84
N PRO A 21 -11.98 -11.30 1.85
CA PRO A 21 -12.14 -12.75 1.71
C PRO A 21 -11.80 -13.54 2.98
N HIS A 22 -10.71 -13.18 3.67
CA HIS A 22 -10.26 -13.87 4.88
C HIS A 22 -10.74 -13.23 6.20
N GLY A 23 -11.82 -12.46 6.18
CA GLY A 23 -12.47 -11.98 7.41
C GLY A 23 -12.93 -10.53 7.38
N THR A 24 -13.26 -10.02 8.57
CA THR A 24 -13.70 -8.64 8.76
C THR A 24 -12.69 -7.89 9.62
N VAL A 25 -12.33 -6.69 9.17
CA VAL A 25 -11.45 -5.74 9.87
C VAL A 25 -12.27 -4.56 10.37
N ASP A 26 -12.22 -4.30 11.67
CA ASP A 26 -12.74 -3.08 12.27
C ASP A 26 -11.77 -1.94 11.99
N THR A 27 -12.27 -0.76 11.62
CA THR A 27 -11.44 0.42 11.30
C THR A 27 -11.76 1.57 12.28
N PRO A 28 -10.78 2.38 12.69
CA PRO A 28 -9.36 2.37 12.28
C PRO A 28 -8.58 1.14 12.75
N GLN A 29 -7.64 0.66 11.94
CA GLN A 29 -6.83 -0.53 12.20
C GLN A 29 -5.35 -0.25 12.00
N PHE A 30 -4.51 -0.69 12.94
CA PHE A 30 -3.06 -0.78 12.76
C PHE A 30 -2.68 -2.15 12.21
N MET A 31 -1.79 -2.19 11.21
CA MET A 31 -1.35 -3.43 10.56
C MET A 31 0.08 -3.78 11.00
N PRO A 32 0.29 -4.87 11.75
CA PRO A 32 1.63 -5.42 11.97
C PRO A 32 2.30 -5.76 10.63
N VAL A 33 3.59 -5.44 10.50
CA VAL A 33 4.34 -5.60 9.26
C VAL A 33 5.12 -6.92 9.25
N GLY A 34 4.76 -7.78 8.31
CA GLY A 34 5.47 -8.99 7.94
C GLY A 34 6.44 -8.75 6.79
N THR A 35 7.74 -8.83 7.06
CA THR A 35 8.77 -8.49 6.06
C THR A 35 9.06 -9.64 5.10
N ALA A 36 9.19 -10.87 5.59
CA ALA A 36 9.57 -12.02 4.76
C ALA A 36 8.73 -13.25 5.14
N GLY A 37 7.42 -13.14 4.96
CA GLY A 37 6.45 -14.18 5.34
C GLY A 37 6.33 -14.38 6.86
N SER A 38 6.72 -13.38 7.66
CA SER A 38 6.58 -13.39 9.12
C SER A 38 6.66 -11.98 9.69
N VAL A 39 5.88 -11.72 10.75
CA VAL A 39 6.11 -10.58 11.65
C VAL A 39 7.24 -10.96 12.58
N LYS A 40 8.27 -10.10 12.68
CA LYS A 40 9.50 -10.45 13.41
C LYS A 40 9.21 -10.72 14.88
N ALA A 41 9.71 -11.85 15.37
CA ALA A 41 9.68 -12.28 16.77
C ALA A 41 8.28 -12.51 17.39
N ILE A 42 7.23 -12.65 16.58
CA ILE A 42 5.86 -12.90 17.06
C ILE A 42 5.25 -14.04 16.22
N ALA A 43 4.67 -15.04 16.87
CA ALA A 43 3.97 -16.13 16.17
C ALA A 43 2.58 -15.66 15.66
N PRO A 44 2.03 -16.28 14.60
CA PRO A 44 0.69 -15.95 14.10
C PRO A 44 -0.40 -16.02 15.18
N ASP A 45 -0.35 -17.03 16.05
CA ASP A 45 -1.31 -17.18 17.16
C ASP A 45 -1.23 -16.02 18.16
N ASP A 46 -0.03 -15.50 18.43
CA ASP A 46 0.16 -14.34 19.30
C ASP A 46 -0.39 -13.06 18.65
N LEU A 47 -0.20 -12.87 17.33
CA LEU A 47 -0.81 -11.77 16.58
C LEU A 47 -2.34 -11.82 16.66
N ALA A 48 -2.90 -13.03 16.51
CA ALA A 48 -4.33 -13.26 16.64
C ALA A 48 -4.82 -12.94 18.05
N ALA A 49 -4.06 -13.32 19.09
CA ALA A 49 -4.38 -13.10 20.50
C ALA A 49 -4.36 -11.61 20.90
N ILE A 50 -3.45 -10.81 20.33
CA ILE A 50 -3.41 -9.35 20.56
C ILE A 50 -4.47 -8.59 19.72
N GLY A 51 -5.28 -9.31 18.94
CA GLY A 51 -6.39 -8.75 18.18
C GLY A 51 -6.01 -8.19 16.81
N ALA A 52 -4.86 -8.56 16.23
CA ALA A 52 -4.56 -8.21 14.84
C ALA A 52 -5.58 -8.89 13.91
N GLN A 53 -6.28 -8.10 13.10
CA GLN A 53 -7.27 -8.60 12.14
C GLN A 53 -6.73 -8.67 10.72
N ILE A 54 -5.69 -7.88 10.44
CA ILE A 54 -4.99 -7.80 9.15
C ILE A 54 -3.50 -7.53 9.39
N VAL A 55 -2.65 -8.10 8.54
CA VAL A 55 -1.21 -7.85 8.51
C VAL A 55 -0.77 -7.34 7.16
N LEU A 56 0.37 -6.65 7.12
CA LEU A 56 1.00 -6.19 5.88
C LEU A 56 2.12 -7.16 5.49
N GLY A 57 2.07 -7.75 4.30
CA GLY A 57 3.16 -8.49 3.67
C GLY A 57 4.00 -7.60 2.77
N ASN A 58 5.33 -7.74 2.84
CA ASN A 58 6.23 -6.96 1.99
C ASN A 58 6.55 -7.69 0.67
N THR A 59 6.07 -7.15 -0.45
CA THR A 59 6.25 -7.75 -1.77
C THR A 59 7.70 -7.74 -2.21
N TYR A 60 8.47 -6.69 -1.92
CA TYR A 60 9.87 -6.59 -2.34
C TYR A 60 10.71 -7.73 -1.78
N HIS A 61 10.57 -8.04 -0.50
CA HIS A 61 11.32 -9.13 0.12
C HIS A 61 10.84 -10.50 -0.36
N LEU A 62 9.53 -10.71 -0.45
CA LEU A 62 8.95 -11.97 -0.94
C LEU A 62 9.31 -12.26 -2.40
N LEU A 63 9.41 -11.21 -3.23
CA LEU A 63 9.90 -11.27 -4.60
C LEU A 63 11.32 -11.83 -4.67
N LEU A 64 12.21 -11.33 -3.81
CA LEU A 64 13.61 -11.73 -3.83
C LEU A 64 13.82 -13.11 -3.20
N ARG A 65 13.11 -13.40 -2.10
CA ARG A 65 13.17 -14.69 -1.42
C ARG A 65 11.94 -14.86 -0.50
N PRO A 66 11.18 -15.94 -0.63
CA PRO A 66 11.49 -17.18 -1.37
C PRO A 66 11.19 -17.14 -2.87
N GLY A 67 10.58 -16.07 -3.38
CA GLY A 67 10.06 -15.98 -4.74
C GLY A 67 8.54 -16.25 -4.76
N PRO A 68 7.76 -15.46 -5.52
CA PRO A 68 6.30 -15.54 -5.49
C PRO A 68 5.78 -16.85 -6.10
N GLU A 69 6.51 -17.46 -7.03
CA GLU A 69 6.14 -18.73 -7.64
C GLU A 69 6.11 -19.85 -6.60
N LEU A 70 7.15 -19.92 -5.73
CA LEU A 70 7.21 -20.91 -4.67
C LEU A 70 6.12 -20.69 -3.61
N VAL A 71 5.86 -19.43 -3.24
CA VAL A 71 4.77 -19.11 -2.30
C VAL A 71 3.41 -19.54 -2.88
N HIS A 72 3.21 -19.29 -4.18
CA HIS A 72 1.99 -19.69 -4.88
C HIS A 72 1.84 -21.22 -4.91
N GLU A 73 2.89 -21.96 -5.26
CA GLU A 73 2.91 -23.44 -5.24
C GLU A 73 2.64 -24.01 -3.85
N MET A 74 3.07 -23.32 -2.79
CA MET A 74 2.80 -23.70 -1.40
C MET A 74 1.38 -23.35 -0.91
N GLY A 75 0.55 -22.77 -1.78
CA GLY A 75 -0.86 -22.45 -1.49
C GLY A 75 -1.10 -21.01 -1.05
N GLY A 76 -0.24 -20.07 -1.45
CA GLY A 76 -0.38 -18.64 -1.16
C GLY A 76 0.25 -18.21 0.16
N LEU A 77 0.37 -16.90 0.35
CA LEU A 77 1.11 -16.31 1.47
C LEU A 77 0.46 -16.62 2.81
N HIS A 78 -0.88 -16.63 2.89
CA HIS A 78 -1.64 -17.03 4.07
C HIS A 78 -1.18 -18.39 4.62
N ARG A 79 -1.17 -19.41 3.75
CA ARG A 79 -0.74 -20.76 4.13
C ARG A 79 0.76 -20.81 4.44
N PHE A 80 1.57 -20.11 3.64
CA PHE A 80 3.02 -20.06 3.82
C PHE A 80 3.42 -19.48 5.19
N MET A 81 2.72 -18.45 5.66
CA MET A 81 2.99 -17.80 6.95
C MET A 81 2.11 -18.30 8.10
N SER A 82 1.24 -19.28 7.86
CA SER A 82 0.24 -19.76 8.83
C SER A 82 -0.64 -18.63 9.41
N TRP A 83 -1.09 -17.72 8.54
CA TRP A 83 -2.00 -16.62 8.89
C TRP A 83 -3.30 -16.76 8.11
N ASP A 84 -4.38 -17.09 8.81
CA ASP A 84 -5.70 -17.38 8.24
C ASP A 84 -6.65 -16.17 8.23
N ARG A 85 -6.15 -14.97 8.58
CA ARG A 85 -6.90 -13.71 8.54
C ARG A 85 -6.44 -12.83 7.39
N CYS A 86 -7.00 -11.62 7.33
CA CYS A 86 -6.78 -10.69 6.23
C CYS A 86 -5.30 -10.30 6.05
N LEU A 87 -4.91 -10.06 4.80
CA LEU A 87 -3.57 -9.71 4.38
C LEU A 87 -3.62 -8.57 3.35
N LEU A 88 -2.81 -7.54 3.59
CA LEU A 88 -2.49 -6.52 2.61
C LEU A 88 -1.06 -6.74 2.13
N THR A 89 -0.77 -6.62 0.84
CA THR A 89 0.60 -6.54 0.33
C THR A 89 0.93 -5.14 -0.18
N ASP A 90 2.12 -4.64 0.12
CA ASP A 90 2.62 -3.44 -0.54
C ASP A 90 3.06 -3.73 -1.98
N SER A 91 3.31 -2.69 -2.77
CA SER A 91 3.72 -2.85 -4.18
C SER A 91 5.23 -3.06 -4.35
N GLY A 92 6.02 -2.84 -3.29
CA GLY A 92 7.49 -2.84 -3.31
C GLY A 92 8.14 -1.52 -3.77
N GLY A 93 7.36 -0.52 -4.20
CA GLY A 93 7.90 0.76 -4.71
C GLY A 93 8.76 1.51 -3.68
N PHE A 94 8.32 1.57 -2.42
CA PHE A 94 9.06 2.22 -1.34
C PHE A 94 10.40 1.53 -1.00
N GLN A 95 10.47 0.20 -1.09
CA GLN A 95 11.69 -0.56 -0.80
C GLN A 95 12.72 -0.40 -1.91
N ILE A 96 12.27 -0.28 -3.16
CA ILE A 96 13.15 0.09 -4.27
C ILE A 96 13.72 1.49 -4.02
N TYR A 97 12.92 2.44 -3.55
CA TYR A 97 13.40 3.76 -3.15
C TYR A 97 14.41 3.71 -1.98
N SER A 98 14.15 2.94 -0.92
CA SER A 98 14.94 2.98 0.32
C SER A 98 16.15 2.05 0.35
N LEU A 99 16.15 0.94 -0.38
CA LEU A 99 17.17 -0.12 -0.28
C LEU A 99 18.03 -0.31 -1.53
N ALA A 100 17.69 0.27 -2.67
CA ALA A 100 18.45 0.08 -3.91
C ALA A 100 19.38 1.26 -4.22
N GLU A 101 20.67 1.10 -3.90
CA GLU A 101 21.76 2.06 -4.23
C GLU A 101 21.94 2.25 -5.76
N HIS A 102 21.49 1.29 -6.56
CA HIS A 102 21.59 1.30 -8.02
C HIS A 102 20.24 0.99 -8.67
N ARG A 103 19.27 1.88 -8.49
CA ARG A 103 17.99 1.82 -9.19
C ARG A 103 17.96 2.75 -10.40
N LYS A 104 17.21 2.32 -11.42
CA LYS A 104 16.77 3.17 -12.53
C LYS A 104 15.26 3.09 -12.59
N ILE A 105 14.60 4.23 -12.48
CA ILE A 105 13.15 4.34 -12.63
C ILE A 105 12.88 5.09 -13.93
N ASP A 106 12.07 4.50 -14.80
CA ASP A 106 11.58 5.12 -16.03
C ASP A 106 10.11 4.74 -16.24
N GLU A 107 9.55 5.00 -17.43
CA GLU A 107 8.13 4.73 -17.67
C GLU A 107 7.79 3.24 -17.59
N GLU A 108 8.73 2.35 -17.93
CA GLU A 108 8.48 0.90 -17.95
C GLU A 108 8.25 0.36 -16.54
N GLY A 109 9.09 0.79 -15.59
CA GLY A 109 9.07 0.38 -14.20
C GLY A 109 10.35 0.77 -13.48
N ALA A 110 10.72 -0.02 -12.48
CA ALA A 110 11.95 0.17 -11.71
C ALA A 110 12.90 -1.02 -11.89
N ALA A 111 14.05 -0.76 -12.49
CA ALA A 111 15.16 -1.70 -12.58
C ALA A 111 16.10 -1.51 -11.38
N PHE A 112 16.49 -2.59 -10.72
CA PHE A 112 17.39 -2.57 -9.56
C PHE A 112 18.20 -3.86 -9.45
N ARG A 113 19.17 -3.88 -8.53
CA ARG A 113 19.89 -5.11 -8.15
C ARG A 113 19.41 -5.62 -6.81
N SER A 114 19.21 -6.93 -6.72
CA SER A 114 18.92 -7.62 -5.47
C SER A 114 20.04 -7.39 -4.45
N HIS A 115 19.67 -6.99 -3.23
CA HIS A 115 20.62 -6.86 -2.12
C HIS A 115 21.06 -8.21 -1.55
N LEU A 116 20.45 -9.32 -1.97
CA LEU A 116 20.79 -10.67 -1.51
C LEU A 116 21.93 -11.29 -2.33
N ASP A 117 21.92 -11.10 -3.65
CA ASP A 117 22.80 -11.82 -4.58
C ASP A 117 23.27 -10.96 -5.78
N GLY A 118 22.84 -9.69 -5.88
CA GLY A 118 23.22 -8.79 -6.97
C GLY A 118 22.49 -9.05 -8.30
N SER A 119 21.56 -10.00 -8.35
CA SER A 119 20.76 -10.30 -9.55
C SER A 119 19.99 -9.07 -10.03
N ALA A 120 19.90 -8.91 -11.36
CA ALA A 120 19.15 -7.82 -11.96
C ALA A 120 17.65 -8.12 -11.87
N GLN A 121 16.88 -7.14 -11.41
CA GLN A 121 15.43 -7.21 -11.25
C GLN A 121 14.77 -6.04 -11.98
N LEU A 122 13.60 -6.27 -12.55
CA LEU A 122 12.73 -5.25 -13.12
C LEU A 122 11.33 -5.41 -12.54
N LEU A 123 10.86 -4.41 -11.81
CA LEU A 123 9.49 -4.39 -11.29
C LEU A 123 8.66 -3.37 -12.07
N THR A 124 7.70 -3.86 -12.85
CA THR A 124 6.73 -3.04 -13.57
C THR A 124 5.39 -3.02 -12.83
N PRO A 125 4.48 -2.07 -13.12
CA PRO A 125 3.10 -2.08 -12.64
C PRO A 125 2.38 -3.43 -12.79
N GLU A 126 2.52 -4.08 -13.95
CA GLU A 126 1.91 -5.38 -14.24
C GLU A 126 2.54 -6.47 -13.38
N ARG A 127 3.88 -6.52 -13.31
CA ARG A 127 4.59 -7.53 -12.53
C ARG A 127 4.28 -7.39 -11.03
N ALA A 128 4.27 -6.17 -10.50
CA ALA A 128 3.94 -5.91 -9.09
C ALA A 128 2.50 -6.33 -8.76
N THR A 129 1.55 -6.09 -9.66
CA THR A 129 0.15 -6.52 -9.49
C THR A 129 0.05 -8.05 -9.56
N GLY A 130 0.68 -8.67 -10.55
CA GLY A 130 0.69 -10.13 -10.73
C GLY A 130 1.34 -10.87 -9.57
N ILE A 131 2.43 -10.35 -9.00
CA ILE A 131 3.06 -10.93 -7.81
C ILE A 131 2.09 -10.93 -6.63
N GLN A 132 1.42 -9.81 -6.36
CA GLN A 132 0.51 -9.71 -5.22
C GLN A 132 -0.72 -10.63 -5.37
N LEU A 133 -1.19 -10.86 -6.61
CA LEU A 133 -2.20 -11.86 -6.94
C LEU A 133 -1.68 -13.28 -6.70
N GLN A 134 -0.46 -13.60 -7.13
CA GLN A 134 0.17 -14.91 -6.89
C GLN A 134 0.35 -15.21 -5.39
N LEU A 135 0.68 -14.18 -4.60
CA LEU A 135 0.76 -14.25 -3.15
C LEU A 135 -0.62 -14.47 -2.49
N GLY A 136 -1.73 -14.21 -3.20
CA GLY A 136 -3.09 -14.42 -2.72
C GLY A 136 -3.54 -13.38 -1.69
N SER A 137 -3.20 -12.11 -1.92
CA SER A 137 -3.44 -11.03 -0.97
C SER A 137 -4.89 -10.50 -1.03
N ASP A 138 -5.51 -10.22 0.11
CA ASP A 138 -6.88 -9.65 0.15
C ASP A 138 -6.92 -8.19 -0.32
N VAL A 139 -5.86 -7.44 -0.05
CA VAL A 139 -5.68 -6.06 -0.50
C VAL A 139 -4.35 -5.91 -1.20
N LEU A 140 -4.39 -5.42 -2.43
CA LEU A 140 -3.23 -5.16 -3.27
C LEU A 140 -3.00 -3.66 -3.34
N MET A 141 -1.75 -3.24 -3.43
CA MET A 141 -1.39 -1.85 -3.65
C MET A 141 -0.90 -1.64 -5.09
N CYS A 142 -1.38 -0.58 -5.75
CA CYS A 142 -0.81 -0.16 -7.03
C CYS A 142 0.69 0.11 -6.90
N PHE A 143 1.44 -0.16 -7.97
CA PHE A 143 2.83 0.27 -8.05
C PHE A 143 2.91 1.77 -8.26
N ASP A 144 3.74 2.43 -7.46
CA ASP A 144 3.88 3.87 -7.42
C ASP A 144 5.35 4.29 -7.30
N GLU A 145 5.60 5.57 -7.51
CA GLU A 145 6.91 6.17 -7.30
C GLU A 145 6.90 7.03 -6.04
N CYS A 146 7.60 6.55 -5.02
CA CYS A 146 7.82 7.29 -3.78
C CYS A 146 9.12 8.10 -3.86
N LEU A 147 9.04 9.37 -3.48
CA LEU A 147 10.17 10.30 -3.39
C LEU A 147 10.41 10.74 -1.94
N PRO A 148 11.62 11.21 -1.59
CA PRO A 148 11.86 11.90 -0.32
C PRO A 148 11.00 13.17 -0.22
N SER A 149 10.67 13.60 0.99
CA SER A 149 9.87 14.81 1.24
C SER A 149 10.53 16.09 0.72
N GLU A 150 11.86 16.12 0.73
CA GLU A 150 12.69 17.27 0.33
C GLU A 150 13.01 17.28 -1.18
N ALA A 151 12.47 16.33 -1.96
CA ALA A 151 12.62 16.38 -3.41
C ALA A 151 11.99 17.67 -3.95
N ASP A 152 12.56 18.21 -5.03
CA ASP A 152 11.99 19.41 -5.61
C ASP A 152 10.59 19.14 -6.19
N ARG A 153 9.84 20.24 -6.34
CA ARG A 153 8.47 20.20 -6.84
C ARG A 153 8.37 19.56 -8.23
N ALA A 154 9.37 19.78 -9.10
CA ALA A 154 9.34 19.25 -10.47
C ALA A 154 9.44 17.73 -10.47
N HIS A 155 10.31 17.15 -9.66
CA HIS A 155 10.39 15.70 -9.46
C HIS A 155 9.09 15.13 -8.87
N HIS A 156 8.46 15.82 -7.92
CA HIS A 156 7.14 15.41 -7.42
C HIS A 156 6.06 15.45 -8.51
N GLU A 157 6.06 16.46 -9.38
CA GLU A 157 5.12 16.55 -10.50
C GLU A 157 5.31 15.40 -11.49
N GLU A 158 6.56 15.06 -11.83
CA GLU A 158 6.89 13.94 -12.70
C GLU A 158 6.48 12.59 -12.07
N ALA A 159 6.81 12.36 -10.80
CA ALA A 159 6.46 11.14 -10.08
C ALA A 159 4.95 10.97 -9.90
N VAL A 160 4.20 12.06 -9.65
CA VAL A 160 2.73 12.06 -9.64
C VAL A 160 2.19 11.66 -11.01
N ALA A 161 2.71 12.24 -12.09
CA ALA A 161 2.27 11.91 -13.44
C ALA A 161 2.57 10.45 -13.80
N ARG A 162 3.75 9.93 -13.42
CA ARG A 162 4.14 8.52 -13.61
C ARG A 162 3.27 7.58 -12.79
N THR A 163 3.06 7.89 -11.50
CA THR A 163 2.17 7.13 -10.60
C THR A 163 0.75 7.06 -11.16
N THR A 164 0.23 8.15 -11.73
CA THR A 164 -1.10 8.16 -12.38
C THR A 164 -1.16 7.18 -13.57
N ARG A 165 -0.13 7.17 -14.43
CA ARG A 165 -0.06 6.24 -15.58
C ARG A 165 0.13 4.79 -15.13
N TRP A 166 0.94 4.57 -14.11
CA TRP A 166 1.14 3.24 -13.51
C TRP A 166 -0.12 2.72 -12.82
N ALA A 167 -0.89 3.57 -12.14
CA ALA A 167 -2.18 3.18 -11.57
C ALA A 167 -3.15 2.64 -12.64
N ALA A 168 -3.19 3.26 -13.82
CA ALA A 168 -3.98 2.76 -14.95
C ALA A 168 -3.52 1.36 -15.41
N ARG A 169 -2.20 1.13 -15.47
CA ARG A 169 -1.60 -0.16 -15.83
C ARG A 169 -1.87 -1.25 -14.79
N CYS A 170 -1.71 -0.94 -13.51
CA CYS A 170 -2.08 -1.83 -12.40
C CYS A 170 -3.56 -2.21 -12.46
N LYS A 171 -4.44 -1.22 -12.68
CA LYS A 171 -5.88 -1.45 -12.79
C LYS A 171 -6.21 -2.38 -13.96
N ALA A 172 -5.64 -2.13 -15.14
CA ALA A 172 -5.85 -2.96 -16.31
C ALA A 172 -5.36 -4.40 -16.10
N GLU A 173 -4.22 -4.60 -15.44
CA GLU A 173 -3.71 -5.93 -15.12
C GLU A 173 -4.59 -6.66 -14.11
N TRP A 174 -5.03 -5.96 -13.05
CA TRP A 174 -5.93 -6.51 -12.04
C TRP A 174 -7.27 -6.93 -12.66
N GLU A 175 -7.89 -6.08 -13.48
CA GLU A 175 -9.14 -6.41 -14.20
C GLU A 175 -8.95 -7.57 -15.20
N ARG A 176 -7.81 -7.61 -15.91
CA ARG A 176 -7.47 -8.66 -16.87
C ARG A 176 -7.33 -10.04 -16.19
N SER A 177 -6.84 -10.08 -14.95
CA SER A 177 -6.68 -11.33 -14.21
C SER A 177 -8.01 -12.06 -13.98
N GLY A 178 -9.12 -11.30 -13.87
CA GLY A 178 -10.42 -11.82 -13.49
C GLY A 178 -10.50 -12.37 -12.07
N ASP A 179 -9.45 -12.18 -11.26
CA ASP A 179 -9.37 -12.62 -9.87
C ASP A 179 -10.09 -11.62 -8.96
N ASP A 180 -11.19 -12.07 -8.34
CA ASP A 180 -12.02 -11.28 -7.43
C ASP A 180 -11.71 -11.51 -5.94
N SER A 181 -10.65 -12.28 -5.65
CA SER A 181 -10.16 -12.51 -4.29
C SER A 181 -9.44 -11.27 -3.73
N GLY A 182 -8.65 -10.57 -4.54
CA GLY A 182 -7.90 -9.39 -4.11
C GLY A 182 -8.53 -8.06 -4.52
N ALA A 183 -8.51 -7.05 -3.64
CA ALA A 183 -8.94 -5.69 -3.96
C ALA A 183 -7.77 -4.73 -4.17
N LEU A 184 -7.65 -4.14 -5.36
CA LEU A 184 -6.56 -3.20 -5.70
C LEU A 184 -6.82 -1.77 -5.19
N PHE A 185 -5.88 -1.20 -4.45
CA PHE A 185 -5.94 0.16 -3.93
C PHE A 185 -5.00 1.08 -4.71
N GLY A 186 -5.52 2.23 -5.14
CA GLY A 186 -4.71 3.30 -5.72
C GLY A 186 -3.88 4.03 -4.66
N ILE A 187 -2.84 4.75 -5.07
CA ILE A 187 -1.95 5.49 -4.15
C ILE A 187 -1.88 6.96 -4.56
N VAL A 188 -2.23 7.84 -3.63
CA VAL A 188 -2.06 9.29 -3.77
C VAL A 188 -0.65 9.67 -3.32
N GLN A 189 0.11 10.19 -4.26
CA GLN A 189 1.38 10.91 -4.09
C GLN A 189 1.20 12.44 -4.17
N GLY A 190 2.29 13.19 -3.97
CA GLY A 190 2.30 14.66 -4.11
C GLY A 190 3.30 15.40 -3.23
N GLY A 191 4.11 14.68 -2.44
CA GLY A 191 5.05 15.29 -1.50
C GLY A 191 4.33 16.15 -0.44
N LEU A 192 4.95 17.24 -0.03
CA LEU A 192 4.36 18.23 0.89
C LEU A 192 3.64 19.38 0.14
N HIS A 193 3.42 19.24 -1.17
CA HIS A 193 2.78 20.27 -1.98
C HIS A 193 1.26 20.06 -1.98
N ARG A 194 0.55 20.96 -1.30
CA ARG A 194 -0.91 20.93 -1.17
C ARG A 194 -1.63 20.78 -2.51
N ASP A 195 -1.28 21.60 -3.51
CA ASP A 195 -1.93 21.59 -4.82
C ASP A 195 -1.70 20.27 -5.58
N LEU A 196 -0.51 19.67 -5.44
CA LEU A 196 -0.23 18.34 -6.03
C LEU A 196 -1.03 17.25 -5.32
N ARG A 197 -1.11 17.29 -3.99
CA ARG A 197 -1.90 16.33 -3.19
C ARG A 197 -3.38 16.38 -3.53
N GLU A 198 -3.96 17.57 -3.57
CA GLU A 198 -5.38 17.74 -3.89
C GLU A 198 -5.70 17.27 -5.31
N ARG A 199 -4.89 17.68 -6.29
CA ARG A 199 -5.04 17.28 -7.69
C ARG A 199 -4.90 15.77 -7.86
N HIS A 200 -3.88 15.16 -7.26
CA HIS A 200 -3.63 13.74 -7.44
C HIS A 200 -4.65 12.88 -6.69
N ALA A 201 -5.16 13.33 -5.54
CA ALA A 201 -6.28 12.68 -4.86
C ALA A 201 -7.52 12.60 -5.76
N GLN A 202 -7.86 13.68 -6.47
CA GLN A 202 -8.96 13.69 -7.44
C GLN A 202 -8.70 12.77 -8.64
N GLN A 203 -7.47 12.76 -9.17
CA GLN A 203 -7.09 11.88 -10.27
C GLN A 203 -7.20 10.40 -9.89
N ILE A 204 -6.68 10.01 -8.72
CA ILE A 204 -6.75 8.62 -8.23
C ILE A 204 -8.19 8.23 -7.89
N ALA A 205 -8.98 9.14 -7.29
CA ALA A 205 -10.39 8.88 -7.01
C ALA A 205 -11.20 8.60 -8.29
N ALA A 206 -10.86 9.27 -9.41
CA ALA A 206 -11.52 9.06 -10.69
C ALA A 206 -11.29 7.66 -11.31
N PHE A 207 -10.25 6.94 -10.88
CA PHE A 207 -10.06 5.53 -11.26
C PHE A 207 -11.02 4.58 -10.55
N ASP A 208 -11.76 5.02 -9.54
CA ASP A 208 -12.79 4.23 -8.85
C ASP A 208 -12.26 2.93 -8.20
N PHE A 209 -11.02 2.90 -7.73
CA PHE A 209 -10.46 1.76 -6.98
C PHE A 209 -11.33 1.40 -5.76
N PRO A 210 -11.42 0.12 -5.34
CA PRO A 210 -12.10 -0.31 -4.11
C PRO A 210 -11.64 0.41 -2.83
N GLY A 211 -10.40 0.90 -2.80
CA GLY A 211 -9.86 1.72 -1.73
C GLY A 211 -8.72 2.60 -2.23
N THR A 212 -8.23 3.50 -1.37
CA THR A 212 -7.15 4.41 -1.75
C THR A 212 -6.21 4.64 -0.59
N ALA A 213 -4.92 4.62 -0.87
CA ALA A 213 -3.88 4.95 0.08
C ALA A 213 -3.32 6.36 -0.12
N LEU A 214 -2.79 6.92 0.95
CA LEU A 214 -1.97 8.13 0.96
C LEU A 214 -0.52 7.67 1.17
N GLY A 215 0.30 7.80 0.12
CA GLY A 215 1.72 7.44 0.11
C GLY A 215 2.63 8.66 0.17
N GLY A 216 3.95 8.44 0.23
CA GLY A 216 4.95 9.52 0.22
C GLY A 216 4.92 10.39 1.49
N PHE A 217 4.63 9.77 2.62
CA PHE A 217 4.71 10.35 3.96
C PHE A 217 5.61 9.48 4.86
N SER A 218 6.08 10.03 5.97
CA SER A 218 7.11 9.45 6.84
C SER A 218 8.40 9.13 6.07
N VAL A 219 8.80 10.04 5.17
CA VAL A 219 9.96 9.89 4.26
C VAL A 219 11.02 10.97 4.44
N GLY A 220 10.95 11.72 5.54
CA GLY A 220 11.95 12.71 5.95
C GLY A 220 11.35 13.98 6.56
N GLU A 221 10.04 14.20 6.39
CA GLU A 221 9.35 15.38 6.87
C GLU A 221 9.08 15.37 8.38
N HIS A 222 8.81 16.55 8.93
CA HIS A 222 8.29 16.67 10.29
C HIS A 222 6.83 16.20 10.37
N PRO A 223 6.40 15.51 11.45
CA PRO A 223 5.03 14.98 11.58
C PRO A 223 3.91 15.98 11.28
N ALA A 224 4.03 17.22 11.75
CA ALA A 224 3.06 18.28 11.49
C ALA A 224 2.81 18.53 9.99
N ALA A 225 3.84 18.46 9.14
CA ALA A 225 3.70 18.65 7.69
C ALA A 225 2.99 17.45 7.03
N MET A 226 3.25 16.24 7.53
CA MET A 226 2.48 15.06 7.13
C MET A 226 1.01 15.21 7.51
N TRP A 227 0.69 15.63 8.72
CA TRP A 227 -0.70 15.80 9.17
C TRP A 227 -1.46 16.79 8.29
N GLU A 228 -0.85 17.94 7.96
CA GLU A 228 -1.43 18.92 7.04
C GLU A 228 -1.66 18.32 5.64
N GLY A 229 -0.69 17.58 5.11
CA GLY A 229 -0.83 16.89 3.83
C GLY A 229 -1.97 15.87 3.81
N VAL A 230 -2.12 15.10 4.88
CA VAL A 230 -3.24 14.15 5.07
C VAL A 230 -4.57 14.90 5.18
N GLU A 231 -4.61 15.99 5.94
CA GLU A 231 -5.82 16.81 6.10
C GLU A 231 -6.34 17.35 4.75
N HIS A 232 -5.43 17.72 3.85
CA HIS A 232 -5.81 18.23 2.52
C HIS A 232 -6.23 17.11 1.55
N ALA A 233 -5.58 15.96 1.58
CA ALA A 233 -5.83 14.88 0.62
C ALA A 233 -6.99 13.96 1.02
N ALA A 234 -7.07 13.55 2.29
CA ALA A 234 -8.01 12.52 2.74
C ALA A 234 -9.48 12.89 2.46
N PRO A 235 -9.97 14.12 2.73
CA PRO A 235 -11.37 14.48 2.52
C PRO A 235 -11.81 14.44 1.05
N LEU A 236 -10.87 14.53 0.10
CA LEU A 236 -11.14 14.48 -1.34
C LEU A 236 -11.35 13.06 -1.87
N LEU A 237 -10.97 12.05 -1.08
CA LEU A 237 -11.18 10.65 -1.42
C LEU A 237 -12.63 10.21 -1.12
N PRO A 238 -13.18 9.22 -1.85
CA PRO A 238 -14.54 8.74 -1.61
C PRO A 238 -14.79 8.37 -0.14
N ALA A 239 -15.88 8.89 0.42
CA ALA A 239 -16.16 8.80 1.85
C ALA A 239 -16.66 7.41 2.29
N ASP A 240 -17.16 6.64 1.33
CA ASP A 240 -17.69 5.28 1.39
C ASP A 240 -16.63 4.20 1.08
N LYS A 241 -15.37 4.61 0.87
CA LYS A 241 -14.23 3.71 0.64
C LYS A 241 -13.19 3.81 1.77
N PRO A 242 -12.45 2.72 2.05
CA PRO A 242 -11.38 2.75 3.03
C PRO A 242 -10.25 3.67 2.55
N ARG A 243 -9.62 4.36 3.51
CA ARG A 243 -8.45 5.20 3.26
C ARG A 243 -7.30 4.66 4.11
N TYR A 244 -6.15 4.45 3.49
CA TYR A 244 -4.97 3.87 4.14
C TYR A 244 -3.81 4.86 4.14
N LEU A 245 -3.32 5.26 5.30
CA LEU A 245 -2.10 6.06 5.41
C LEU A 245 -0.87 5.15 5.52
N MET A 246 -0.01 5.17 4.49
CA MET A 246 1.11 4.24 4.37
C MET A 246 2.31 4.68 5.23
N GLY A 247 2.93 3.74 5.94
CA GLY A 247 4.23 3.96 6.61
C GLY A 247 4.18 4.73 7.94
N VAL A 248 2.99 5.08 8.43
CA VAL A 248 2.79 5.86 9.65
C VAL A 248 2.39 4.95 10.81
N GLY A 249 2.95 5.17 12.00
CA GLY A 249 2.71 4.26 13.12
C GLY A 249 2.94 4.77 14.54
N THR A 250 3.41 6.01 14.75
CA THR A 250 3.50 6.50 16.14
C THR A 250 2.08 6.76 16.68
N PRO A 251 1.83 6.57 17.99
CA PRO A 251 0.49 6.75 18.55
C PRO A 251 -0.12 8.14 18.29
N GLU A 252 0.71 9.19 18.34
CA GLU A 252 0.28 10.56 18.07
C GLU A 252 -0.13 10.74 16.60
N ASP A 253 0.69 10.24 15.67
CA ASP A 253 0.37 10.32 14.24
C ASP A 253 -0.92 9.56 13.90
N LEU A 254 -1.10 8.38 14.48
CA LEU A 254 -2.31 7.57 14.28
C LEU A 254 -3.55 8.34 14.74
N LEU A 255 -3.48 9.02 15.88
CA LEU A 255 -4.59 9.82 16.40
C LEU A 255 -4.85 11.04 15.49
N CYS A 256 -3.82 11.85 15.23
CA CYS A 256 -3.94 13.09 14.44
C CYS A 256 -4.45 12.82 13.02
N CYS A 257 -3.91 11.80 12.34
CA CYS A 257 -4.35 11.47 10.98
C CYS A 257 -5.74 10.83 10.97
N SER A 258 -6.12 10.03 11.97
CA SER A 258 -7.49 9.49 12.06
C SER A 258 -8.55 10.58 12.19
N LEU A 259 -8.21 11.71 12.80
CA LEU A 259 -9.10 12.89 12.89
C LEU A 259 -9.32 13.56 11.52
N SER A 260 -8.47 13.30 10.53
CA SER A 260 -8.62 13.79 9.14
C SER A 260 -9.45 12.85 8.25
N GLY A 261 -9.81 11.67 8.78
CA GLY A 261 -10.71 10.68 8.17
C GLY A 261 -10.00 9.58 7.44
#